data_AF-A0A958IBV1-F1
#
_entry.id   AF-A0A958IBV1-F1
#
_cell.length_a   1.000
_cell.length_b   1.000
_cell.length_c   1.000
_cell.angle_alpha   90.00
_cell.angle_beta   90.00
_cell.angle_gamma   90.00
#
_symmetry.space_group_name_H-M   'P 1'
#
loop_
_entity.id
_entity.type
_entity.pdbx_description
1 polymer ?
#
loop_
_entity_poly.entity_id
_entity_poly.type
_entity_poly.pdbx_seq_one_letter_code
_entity_poly.pdbx_strand_id
1 'polypeptide(L)'
;MNTRTRKWFLEREMRVDEVPEYIEELEEKVAKLERRIESSQLKNIRRRENGDPILGLNLTRLRKEHGWSTRKVAAKAEMSQSFYCLIEDARSGCSLVKLRNLAKAFNVSVEELTTHPDEQQHLQEH
;
A
#
# COMPACT_ATOMS: atom_id res chain seq x y z
N MET A 1 -34.75 19.08 24.35
CA MET A 1 -34.73 18.61 22.94
C MET A 1 -33.95 19.63 22.11
N ASN A 2 -32.87 19.21 21.44
CA ASN A 2 -31.95 20.10 20.72
C ASN A 2 -32.64 20.75 19.50
N THR A 3 -32.43 22.05 19.29
CA THR A 3 -33.11 22.87 18.26
C THR A 3 -32.79 22.42 16.84
N ARG A 4 -31.60 21.84 16.61
CA ARG A 4 -31.22 21.26 15.32
C ARG A 4 -32.07 20.05 14.93
N THR A 5 -32.38 19.19 15.90
CA THR A 5 -33.19 17.99 15.66
C THR A 5 -34.62 18.40 15.30
N ARG A 6 -35.17 19.41 16.00
CA ARG A 6 -36.52 19.97 15.75
C ARG A 6 -36.71 20.53 14.34
N LYS A 7 -35.71 21.22 13.79
CA LYS A 7 -35.77 21.77 12.43
C LYS A 7 -35.77 20.68 11.36
N TRP A 8 -34.93 19.67 11.54
CA TRP A 8 -34.83 18.52 10.62
C TRP A 8 -36.12 17.67 10.61
N PHE A 9 -36.83 17.57 11.75
CA PHE A 9 -38.13 16.88 11.85
C PHE A 9 -39.26 17.53 11.04
N LEU A 10 -39.29 18.86 10.95
CA LEU A 10 -40.35 19.58 10.24
C LEU A 10 -40.19 19.54 8.71
N GLU A 11 -38.95 19.50 8.22
CA GLU A 11 -38.65 19.45 6.77
C GLU A 11 -38.97 18.09 6.13
N ARG A 12 -39.10 17.02 6.93
CA ARG A 12 -39.28 15.65 6.44
C ARG A 12 -40.66 15.05 6.73
N GLU A 13 -41.58 15.83 7.32
CA GLU A 13 -42.98 15.45 7.59
C GLU A 13 -43.15 14.13 8.38
N MET A 14 -42.15 13.72 9.16
CA MET A 14 -42.21 12.49 9.96
C MET A 14 -43.07 12.67 11.21
N ARG A 15 -43.89 11.66 11.54
CA ARG A 15 -44.61 11.65 12.81
C ARG A 15 -43.63 11.34 13.95
N VAL A 16 -43.86 11.94 15.12
CA VAL A 16 -42.93 11.88 16.28
C VAL A 16 -42.71 10.43 16.76
N ASP A 17 -43.70 9.56 16.56
CA ASP A 17 -43.70 8.13 16.84
C ASP A 17 -42.80 7.30 15.90
N GLU A 18 -42.46 7.80 14.72
CA GLU A 18 -41.60 7.12 13.72
C GLU A 18 -40.11 7.48 13.89
N VAL A 19 -39.80 8.44 14.76
CA VAL A 19 -38.43 8.92 15.02
C VAL A 19 -37.50 7.83 15.55
N PRO A 20 -37.91 6.96 16.50
CA PRO A 20 -37.06 5.90 17.00
C PRO A 20 -36.65 4.88 15.92
N GLU A 21 -37.59 4.49 15.05
CA GLU A 21 -37.35 3.52 13.97
C GLU A 21 -36.34 4.04 12.95
N TYR A 22 -36.44 5.32 12.59
CA TYR A 22 -35.47 5.95 11.70
C TYR A 22 -34.09 6.15 12.32
N ILE A 23 -34.01 6.38 13.64
CA ILE A 23 -32.73 6.43 14.36
C ILE A 23 -32.07 5.05 14.31
N GLU A 24 -32.82 3.97 14.58
CA GLU A 24 -32.30 2.60 14.46
C GLU A 24 -31.81 2.27 13.04
N GLU A 25 -32.58 2.66 12.01
CA GLU A 25 -32.18 2.47 10.60
C GLU A 25 -30.89 3.25 10.25
N LEU A 26 -30.74 4.47 10.78
CA LEU A 26 -29.53 5.27 10.60
C LEU A 26 -28.33 4.67 11.32
N GLU A 27 -28.52 4.21 12.56
CA GLU A 27 -27.47 3.55 13.34
C GLU A 27 -26.98 2.27 12.64
N GLU A 28 -27.89 1.48 12.06
CA GLU A 28 -27.52 0.30 11.28
C GLU A 28 -26.73 0.66 10.01
N LYS A 29 -27.14 1.72 9.29
CA LYS A 29 -26.42 2.24 8.11
C LYS A 29 -25.03 2.74 8.47
N VAL A 30 -24.89 3.46 9.59
CA VAL A 30 -23.60 3.94 10.10
C VAL A 30 -22.70 2.75 10.44
N ALA A 31 -23.19 1.77 11.21
CA ALA A 31 -22.41 0.59 11.56
C ALA A 31 -21.97 -0.22 10.32
N LYS A 32 -22.82 -0.31 9.30
CA LYS A 32 -22.47 -0.95 8.02
C LYS A 32 -21.39 -0.19 7.25
N LEU A 33 -21.45 1.15 7.27
CA LEU A 33 -20.42 2.00 6.65
C LEU A 33 -19.09 1.89 7.39
N GLU A 34 -19.11 1.90 8.72
CA GLU A 34 -17.92 1.72 9.56
C GLU A 34 -17.23 0.39 9.28
N ARG A 35 -17.96 -0.73 9.25
CA ARG A 35 -17.42 -2.05 8.84
C ARG A 35 -16.78 -2.03 7.45
N ARG A 36 -17.38 -1.28 6.51
CA ARG A 36 -16.85 -1.13 5.14
C ARG A 36 -15.57 -0.30 5.11
N ILE A 37 -15.51 0.78 5.88
CA ILE A 37 -14.32 1.61 6.02
C ILE A 37 -13.21 0.79 6.66
N GLU A 38 -13.48 0.12 7.78
CA GLU A 38 -12.49 -0.66 8.52
C GLU A 38 -11.93 -1.82 7.68
N SER A 39 -12.78 -2.57 6.99
CA SER A 39 -12.34 -3.63 6.06
C SER A 39 -11.54 -3.09 4.87
N SER A 40 -11.83 -1.87 4.39
CA SER A 40 -11.03 -1.20 3.35
C SER A 40 -9.70 -0.67 3.88
N GLN A 41 -9.66 -0.14 5.10
CA GLN A 41 -8.45 0.34 5.77
C GLN A 41 -7.51 -0.83 6.07
N LEU A 42 -8.03 -1.93 6.64
CA LEU A 42 -7.27 -3.18 6.88
C LEU A 42 -6.66 -3.76 5.59
N LYS A 43 -7.41 -3.74 4.48
CA LYS A 43 -6.90 -4.17 3.16
C LYS A 43 -5.76 -3.28 2.65
N ASN A 44 -5.76 -1.99 2.99
CA ASN A 44 -4.70 -1.06 2.60
C ASN A 44 -3.48 -1.15 3.52
N ILE A 45 -3.68 -1.40 4.82
CA ILE A 45 -2.61 -1.61 5.81
C ILE A 45 -1.85 -2.90 5.49
N ARG A 46 -2.54 -4.02 5.24
CA ARG A 46 -1.91 -5.30 4.86
C ARG A 46 -1.08 -5.25 3.58
N ARG A 47 -1.40 -4.35 2.64
CA ARG A 47 -0.56 -4.16 1.43
C ARG A 47 0.80 -3.54 1.76
N ARG A 48 0.85 -2.66 2.77
CA ARG A 48 2.11 -2.04 3.23
C ARG A 48 2.98 -2.99 4.03
N GLU A 49 2.38 -3.98 4.71
CA GLU A 49 3.11 -4.94 5.55
C GLU A 49 3.95 -5.97 4.78
N ASN A 50 3.66 -6.20 3.49
CA ASN A 50 4.36 -7.23 2.70
C ASN A 50 5.56 -6.71 1.89
N GLY A 51 5.80 -5.40 1.87
CA GLY A 51 6.94 -4.82 1.15
C GLY A 51 8.21 -4.89 1.98
N ASP A 52 9.35 -5.09 1.30
CA ASP A 52 10.67 -5.02 1.91
C ASP A 52 11.27 -3.63 1.64
N PRO A 53 11.42 -2.76 2.67
CA PRO A 53 11.96 -1.42 2.51
C PRO A 53 13.43 -1.41 2.04
N ILE A 54 14.23 -2.40 2.47
CA ILE A 54 15.65 -2.49 2.11
C ILE A 54 15.76 -2.80 0.62
N LEU A 55 14.95 -3.74 0.13
CA LEU A 55 14.87 -4.05 -1.29
C LEU A 55 14.47 -2.82 -2.12
N GLY A 56 13.45 -2.07 -1.69
CA GLY A 56 13.00 -0.87 -2.39
C GLY A 56 14.07 0.22 -2.47
N LEU A 57 14.82 0.42 -1.37
CA LEU A 57 15.94 1.35 -1.29
C LEU A 57 17.08 0.95 -2.23
N ASN A 58 17.49 -0.32 -2.20
CA ASN A 58 18.59 -0.84 -3.04
C ASN A 58 18.24 -0.77 -4.53
N LEU A 59 17.00 -1.13 -4.91
CA LEU A 59 16.54 -1.00 -6.30
C LEU A 59 16.54 0.46 -6.76
N THR A 60 16.10 1.38 -5.90
CA THR A 60 16.13 2.82 -6.19
C THR A 60 17.56 3.32 -6.39
N ARG A 61 18.49 2.90 -5.53
CA ARG A 61 19.92 3.22 -5.60
C ARG A 61 20.51 2.73 -6.92
N LEU A 62 20.46 1.42 -7.17
CA LEU A 62 21.01 0.79 -8.38
C LEU A 62 20.41 1.39 -9.66
N ARG A 63 19.08 1.60 -9.69
CA ARG A 63 18.43 2.22 -10.85
C ARG A 63 18.98 3.61 -11.15
N LYS A 64 19.21 4.42 -10.12
CA LYS A 64 19.77 5.78 -10.27
C LYS A 64 21.23 5.75 -10.69
N GLU A 65 22.06 4.88 -10.11
CA GLU A 65 23.46 4.68 -10.49
C GLU A 65 23.61 4.30 -11.97
N HIS A 66 22.71 3.44 -12.47
CA HIS A 66 22.68 3.05 -13.87
C HIS A 66 21.99 4.07 -14.80
N GLY A 67 21.36 5.13 -14.27
CA GLY A 67 20.58 6.09 -15.05
C GLY A 67 19.35 5.45 -15.75
N TRP A 68 18.76 4.41 -15.17
CA TRP A 68 17.64 3.69 -15.78
C TRP A 68 16.27 4.24 -15.37
N SER A 69 15.31 4.19 -16.29
CA SER A 69 13.89 4.44 -15.97
C SER A 69 13.26 3.18 -15.38
N THR A 70 12.18 3.33 -14.59
CA THR A 70 11.44 2.19 -14.01
C THR A 70 10.95 1.21 -15.09
N ARG A 71 10.53 1.72 -16.25
CA ARG A 71 10.16 0.91 -17.42
C ARG A 71 11.32 0.06 -17.93
N LYS A 72 12.54 0.60 -17.96
CA LYS A 72 13.74 -0.12 -18.44
C LYS A 72 14.11 -1.25 -17.47
N VAL A 73 14.07 -1.01 -16.17
CA VAL A 73 14.36 -2.06 -15.17
C VAL A 73 13.30 -3.15 -15.22
N ALA A 74 12.03 -2.78 -15.23
CA ALA A 74 10.93 -3.73 -15.30
C ALA A 74 11.02 -4.65 -16.53
N ALA A 75 11.37 -4.09 -17.69
CA ALA A 75 11.60 -4.87 -18.90
C ALA A 75 12.79 -5.84 -18.77
N LYS A 76 13.93 -5.37 -18.22
CA LYS A 76 15.11 -6.22 -17.98
C LYS A 76 14.85 -7.34 -16.98
N ALA A 77 14.00 -7.10 -15.99
CA ALA A 77 13.68 -8.06 -14.94
C ALA A 77 12.40 -8.87 -15.23
N GLU A 78 11.90 -8.82 -16.47
CA GLU A 78 10.75 -9.59 -16.97
C GLU A 78 9.48 -9.39 -16.13
N MET A 79 9.16 -8.14 -15.78
CA MET A 79 7.98 -7.80 -14.99
C MET A 79 7.28 -6.53 -15.49
N SER A 80 6.04 -6.33 -15.05
CA SER A 80 5.30 -5.10 -15.37
C SER A 80 5.91 -3.89 -14.63
N GLN A 81 5.92 -2.73 -15.27
CA GLN A 81 6.37 -1.48 -14.67
C GLN A 81 5.62 -1.15 -13.37
N SER A 82 4.30 -1.31 -13.35
CA SER A 82 3.49 -1.04 -12.14
C SER A 82 3.90 -1.91 -10.97
N PHE A 83 4.17 -3.19 -11.20
CA PHE A 83 4.66 -4.09 -10.15
C PHE A 83 6.05 -3.69 -9.65
N TYR A 84 6.96 -3.31 -10.56
CA TYR A 84 8.28 -2.81 -10.18
C TYR A 84 8.18 -1.56 -9.29
N CYS A 85 7.34 -0.58 -9.65
CA CYS A 85 7.11 0.61 -8.82
C CYS A 85 6.58 0.25 -7.42
N LEU A 86 5.69 -0.75 -7.31
CA LEU A 86 5.21 -1.20 -6.01
C LEU A 86 6.31 -1.82 -5.14
N ILE A 87 7.32 -2.45 -5.74
CA ILE A 87 8.50 -2.95 -5.01
C ILE A 87 9.39 -1.79 -4.58
N GLU A 88 9.71 -0.85 -5.48
CA GLU A 88 10.52 0.34 -5.14
C GLU A 88 9.89 1.15 -4.00
N ASP A 89 8.57 1.30 -4.01
CA ASP A 89 7.82 2.02 -2.96
C ASP A 89 7.61 1.19 -1.67
N ALA A 90 8.16 -0.03 -1.60
CA ALA A 90 7.95 -0.99 -0.50
C ALA A 90 6.46 -1.28 -0.20
N ARG A 91 5.62 -1.27 -1.25
CA ARG A 91 4.18 -1.59 -1.19
C ARG A 91 3.86 -3.01 -1.63
N SER A 92 4.86 -3.77 -2.07
CA SER A 92 4.74 -5.19 -2.41
C SER A 92 6.09 -5.86 -2.29
N GLY A 93 6.12 -7.03 -1.66
CA GLY A 93 7.22 -7.97 -1.82
C GLY A 93 7.23 -8.59 -3.22
N CYS A 94 8.25 -9.39 -3.49
CA CYS A 94 8.35 -10.16 -4.71
C CYS A 94 8.71 -11.63 -4.40
N SER A 95 8.40 -12.53 -5.34
CA SER A 95 8.82 -13.92 -5.21
C SER A 95 10.33 -14.04 -5.40
N LEU A 96 10.93 -15.11 -4.87
CA LEU A 96 12.36 -15.40 -5.04
C LEU A 96 12.79 -15.43 -6.53
N VAL A 97 11.91 -15.88 -7.43
CA VAL A 97 12.17 -15.87 -8.87
C VAL A 97 12.33 -14.44 -9.40
N LYS A 98 11.42 -13.53 -9.01
CA LYS A 98 11.49 -12.13 -9.42
C LYS A 98 12.67 -11.41 -8.77
N LEU A 99 13.01 -11.73 -7.53
CA LEU A 99 14.19 -11.22 -6.84
C LEU A 99 15.48 -11.60 -7.59
N ARG A 100 15.60 -12.86 -8.03
CA ARG A 100 16.72 -13.32 -8.85
C ARG A 100 16.76 -12.64 -10.22
N ASN A 101 15.60 -12.39 -10.85
CA ASN A 101 15.56 -11.65 -12.11
C ASN A 101 16.03 -10.20 -11.95
N LEU A 102 15.69 -9.55 -10.84
CA LEU A 102 16.21 -8.22 -10.51
C LEU A 102 17.73 -8.25 -10.30
N ALA A 103 18.23 -9.21 -9.53
CA ALA A 103 19.67 -9.38 -9.29
C ALA A 103 20.44 -9.55 -10.62
N LYS A 104 19.94 -10.40 -11.52
CA LYS A 104 20.48 -10.58 -12.87
C LYS A 104 20.40 -9.31 -13.72
N ALA A 105 19.30 -8.56 -13.67
CA ALA A 105 19.12 -7.34 -14.45
C ALA A 105 20.13 -6.24 -14.10
N PHE A 106 20.53 -6.19 -12.82
CA PHE A 106 21.54 -5.28 -12.29
C PHE A 106 22.96 -5.88 -12.25
N ASN A 107 23.11 -7.17 -12.55
CA ASN A 107 24.37 -7.90 -12.44
C ASN A 107 24.98 -7.83 -11.02
N VAL A 108 24.12 -8.02 -10.02
CA VAL A 108 24.46 -8.05 -8.58
C VAL A 108 24.02 -9.36 -7.96
N SER A 109 24.44 -9.64 -6.74
CA SER A 109 23.96 -10.79 -5.97
C SER A 109 22.57 -10.54 -5.37
N VAL A 110 21.91 -11.60 -4.90
CA VAL A 110 20.63 -11.44 -4.20
C VAL A 110 20.86 -10.75 -2.86
N GLU A 111 21.97 -11.06 -2.21
CA GLU A 111 22.41 -10.48 -0.95
C GLU A 111 22.54 -8.95 -1.07
N GLU A 112 23.15 -8.45 -2.16
CA GLU A 112 23.27 -7.01 -2.38
C GLU A 112 21.90 -6.31 -2.50
N LEU A 113 20.87 -7.01 -2.98
CA LEU A 113 19.51 -6.46 -3.01
C LEU A 113 18.84 -6.44 -1.64
N THR A 114 19.22 -7.32 -0.72
CA THR A 114 18.55 -7.53 0.58
C THR A 114 19.32 -7.03 1.80
N THR A 115 20.60 -6.69 1.63
CA THR A 115 21.46 -6.17 2.70
C THR A 115 21.28 -4.66 2.85
N HIS A 116 21.31 -4.17 4.09
CA HIS A 116 21.20 -2.75 4.36
C HIS A 116 22.37 -1.98 3.69
N PRO A 117 22.14 -0.83 3.03
CA PRO A 117 23.20 -0.08 2.34
C PRO A 117 24.44 0.22 3.20
N ASP A 118 24.24 0.47 4.49
CA ASP A 118 25.32 0.75 5.44
C ASP A 118 26.24 -0.46 5.70
N GLU A 119 25.73 -1.69 5.49
CA GLU A 119 26.48 -2.93 5.68
C GLU A 119 27.26 -3.35 4.41
N GLN A 120 27.02 -2.68 3.27
CA GLN A 120 27.61 -3.03 1.97
C GLN A 120 29.08 -2.60 1.82
N GLN A 121 29.61 -1.80 2.76
CA GLN A 121 30.97 -1.24 2.70
C GLN A 121 32.10 -2.26 3.00
N HIS A 122 31.77 -3.50 3.39
CA HIS A 122 32.77 -4.46 3.88
C HIS A 122 33.06 -5.64 2.92
N LEU A 123 32.40 -5.71 1.75
CA LEU A 123 32.49 -6.86 0.83
C LEU A 123 33.30 -6.57 -0.46
N GLN A 124 33.86 -5.37 -0.62
CA GLN A 124 34.64 -4.99 -1.81
C GLN A 124 36.16 -4.94 -1.59
N GLU A 125 36.66 -5.33 -0.42
CA GLU A 125 38.08 -5.50 -0.15
C GLU A 125 38.43 -7.00 -0.12
N HIS A 126 38.68 -7.62 -1.27
CA HIS A 126 39.51 -8.83 -1.40
C HIS A 126 39.84 -9.15 -2.86
#